data_AF-W6KID2-F1
#
_entry.id   AF-W6KID2-F1
#
_cell.length_a   1.000
_cell.length_b   1.000
_cell.length_c   1.000
_cell.angle_alpha   90.00
_cell.angle_beta   90.00
_cell.angle_gamma   90.00
#
_symmetry.space_group_name_H-M   'P 1'
#
loop_
_entity.id
_entity.type
_entity.pdbx_description
1 polymer ?
#
loop_
_entity_poly.entity_id
_entity_poly.type
_entity_poly.pdbx_seq_one_letter_code
_entity_poly.pdbx_strand_id
1 'polypeptide(L)'
;MLRRSFAALSTKTNLGDAGTRMGSQQKVLEIKSPLSLLRMCYRSIDICVKSRHARNFFKKRLIEQWAEKSKETDPEKMRFYMDLAGSFLQALHTERNPKPGMVINFQLSRRVAHDKKIEEKITKTNIKRVAKIPRGGNNG
;
A
#
# COMPACT_ATOMS: atom_id res chain seq x y z
N MET A 1 -55.22 -4.72 36.56
CA MET A 1 -54.32 -4.09 35.56
C MET A 1 -53.28 -5.11 35.12
N LEU A 2 -52.95 -5.07 33.82
CA LEU A 2 -52.38 -6.12 32.98
C LEU A 2 -51.02 -6.70 33.42
N ARG A 3 -50.90 -8.02 33.28
CA ARG A 3 -49.65 -8.79 33.25
C ARG A 3 -48.83 -8.42 32.01
N ARG A 4 -47.51 -8.26 32.15
CA ARG A 4 -46.57 -8.25 31.03
C ARG A 4 -45.46 -9.26 31.27
N SER A 5 -45.69 -10.45 30.74
CA SER A 5 -44.66 -11.43 30.40
C SER A 5 -43.91 -10.92 29.18
N PHE A 6 -42.57 -10.79 29.25
CA PHE A 6 -41.76 -10.61 28.05
C PHE A 6 -41.50 -11.98 27.43
N ALA A 7 -42.27 -12.27 26.38
CA ALA A 7 -42.02 -13.39 25.48
C ALA A 7 -40.76 -13.12 24.66
N ALA A 8 -39.85 -14.10 24.67
CA ALA A 8 -38.77 -14.20 23.70
C ALA A 8 -39.38 -14.38 22.30
N LEU A 9 -39.11 -13.44 21.39
CA LEU A 9 -39.45 -13.58 19.98
C LEU A 9 -38.16 -13.57 19.15
N SER A 10 -37.73 -14.77 18.81
CA SER A 10 -36.79 -15.04 17.73
C SER A 10 -37.39 -14.55 16.41
N THR A 11 -36.71 -13.62 15.75
CA THR A 11 -36.92 -13.34 14.33
C THR A 11 -35.59 -13.54 13.60
N LYS A 12 -35.56 -14.63 12.82
CA LYS A 12 -34.57 -14.89 11.78
C LYS A 12 -34.50 -13.66 10.87
N THR A 13 -33.36 -12.97 10.87
CA THR A 13 -32.95 -12.16 9.73
C THR A 13 -31.68 -12.75 9.16
N ASN A 14 -31.75 -12.92 7.84
CA ASN A 14 -30.93 -13.72 6.97
C ASN A 14 -29.42 -13.54 7.17
N LEU A 15 -28.74 -14.69 7.10
CA LEU A 15 -27.31 -14.86 6.84
C LEU A 15 -26.85 -13.89 5.74
N GLY A 16 -26.20 -12.81 6.14
CA GLY A 16 -25.35 -11.98 5.29
C GLY A 16 -23.92 -12.49 5.39
N ASP A 17 -23.57 -13.40 4.48
CA ASP A 17 -22.23 -13.82 4.04
C ASP A 17 -21.04 -13.49 4.96
N ALA A 18 -20.70 -14.44 5.83
CA ALA A 18 -19.37 -14.57 6.42
C ALA A 18 -18.41 -15.15 5.35
N GLY A 19 -18.03 -14.36 4.34
CA GLY A 19 -17.35 -14.97 3.20
C GLY A 19 -16.49 -14.07 2.32
N THR A 20 -16.76 -12.77 2.23
CA THR A 20 -16.02 -11.95 1.27
C THR A 20 -14.68 -11.47 1.82
N ARG A 21 -13.69 -12.39 1.86
CA ARG A 21 -12.28 -12.01 1.79
C ARG A 21 -12.10 -11.21 0.51
N MET A 22 -12.15 -9.89 0.62
CA MET A 22 -11.95 -8.95 -0.47
C MET A 22 -10.48 -9.01 -0.93
N GLY A 23 -10.19 -10.05 -1.72
CA GLY A 23 -8.94 -10.27 -2.43
C GLY A 23 -8.92 -9.50 -3.75
N SER A 24 -9.35 -8.24 -3.75
CA SER A 24 -9.20 -7.38 -4.91
C SER A 24 -7.73 -6.97 -5.03
N GLN A 25 -6.93 -7.84 -5.64
CA GLN A 25 -5.74 -7.38 -6.33
C GLN A 25 -6.21 -6.42 -7.43
N GLN A 26 -6.17 -5.12 -7.16
CA GLN A 26 -6.44 -4.10 -8.17
C GLN A 26 -5.37 -4.20 -9.26
N LYS A 27 -5.78 -4.72 -10.42
CA LYS A 27 -5.04 -4.67 -11.69
C LYS A 27 -4.88 -3.19 -12.07
N VAL A 28 -3.65 -2.78 -12.38
CA VAL A 28 -3.19 -1.46 -12.89
C VAL A 28 -4.21 -0.32 -12.68
N LEU A 29 -4.00 0.47 -11.64
CA LEU A 29 -4.90 1.51 -11.17
C LEU A 29 -5.22 2.57 -12.24
N GLU A 30 -6.39 2.44 -12.88
CA GLU A 30 -7.07 3.61 -13.44
C GLU A 30 -7.53 4.50 -12.29
N ILE A 31 -6.78 5.57 -12.02
CA ILE A 31 -7.12 6.53 -10.97
C ILE A 31 -8.25 7.42 -11.47
N LYS A 32 -9.50 6.97 -11.28
CA LYS A 32 -10.70 7.71 -11.71
C LYS A 32 -11.17 8.77 -10.71
N SER A 33 -10.63 8.77 -9.49
CA SER A 33 -11.05 9.76 -8.48
C SER A 33 -9.88 10.29 -7.63
N PRO A 34 -9.87 11.61 -7.33
CA PRO A 34 -8.92 12.21 -6.39
C PRO A 34 -8.88 11.51 -5.03
N LEU A 35 -10.05 11.09 -4.51
CA LEU A 35 -10.15 10.44 -3.21
C LEU A 35 -9.51 9.04 -3.19
N SER A 36 -9.62 8.30 -4.30
CA SER A 36 -8.94 7.01 -4.44
C SER A 36 -7.41 7.20 -4.41
N LEU A 37 -6.90 8.21 -5.11
CA LEU A 37 -5.48 8.56 -5.11
C LEU A 37 -4.97 8.91 -3.72
N LEU A 38 -5.74 9.71 -2.96
CA LEU A 38 -5.41 10.04 -1.58
C LEU A 38 -5.24 8.77 -0.72
N ARG A 39 -6.21 7.85 -0.78
CA ARG A 39 -6.17 6.58 -0.02
C ARG A 39 -4.96 5.74 -0.39
N MET A 40 -4.61 5.72 -1.68
CA MET A 40 -3.40 5.03 -2.14
C MET A 40 -2.13 5.64 -1.60
N CYS A 41 -1.98 6.97 -1.69
CA CYS A 41 -0.82 7.67 -1.13
C CYS A 41 -0.69 7.39 0.36
N TYR A 42 -1.79 7.46 1.11
CA TYR A 42 -1.82 7.18 2.54
C TYR A 42 -1.40 5.74 2.86
N ARG A 43 -1.90 4.77 2.08
CA ARG A 43 -1.55 3.35 2.22
C ARG A 43 -0.09 3.08 1.87
N SER A 44 0.42 3.75 0.85
CA SER A 44 1.79 3.58 0.36
C SER A 44 2.82 4.09 1.35
N ILE A 45 2.51 5.21 2.04
CA ILE A 45 3.33 5.69 3.16
C ILE A 45 3.47 4.61 4.24
N ASP A 46 2.39 3.90 4.58
CA ASP A 46 2.45 2.82 5.59
C ASP A 46 3.30 1.62 5.16
N ILE A 47 3.43 1.38 3.86
CA ILE A 47 4.13 0.22 3.32
C ILE A 47 5.61 0.54 3.07
N CYS A 48 5.89 1.68 2.44
CA CYS A 48 7.21 2.04 1.95
C CYS A 48 8.06 2.74 3.03
N VAL A 49 7.44 3.56 3.89
CA VAL A 49 8.19 4.38 4.87
C VAL A 49 8.39 3.60 6.17
N LYS A 50 9.65 3.30 6.49
CA LYS A 50 10.03 2.51 7.68
C LYS A 50 9.96 3.30 8.99
N SER A 51 10.40 4.56 8.97
CA SER A 51 10.44 5.40 10.17
C SER A 51 9.02 5.82 10.59
N ARG A 52 8.69 5.63 11.88
CA ARG A 52 7.41 6.05 12.45
C ARG A 52 7.23 7.57 12.37
N HIS A 53 8.28 8.32 12.70
CA HIS A 53 8.24 9.78 12.64
C HIS A 53 8.03 10.27 11.21
N ALA A 54 8.75 9.69 10.24
CA ALA A 54 8.58 10.01 8.83
C ALA A 54 7.17 9.65 8.32
N ARG A 55 6.61 8.49 8.70
CA ARG A 55 5.22 8.14 8.36
C ARG A 55 4.22 9.18 8.85
N ASN A 56 4.33 9.58 10.12
CA ASN A 56 3.44 10.58 10.70
C ASN A 56 3.58 11.93 9.99
N PHE A 57 4.83 12.36 9.71
CA PHE A 57 5.12 13.57 8.97
C PHE A 57 4.46 13.57 7.58
N PHE A 58 4.71 12.52 6.77
CA PHE A 58 4.14 12.42 5.42
C PHE A 58 2.62 12.34 5.43
N LYS A 59 2.03 11.59 6.37
CA LYS A 59 0.57 11.50 6.51
C LYS A 59 -0.06 12.83 6.88
N LYS A 60 0.51 13.54 7.85
CA LYS A 60 0.05 14.87 8.25
C LYS A 60 0.09 15.83 7.06
N ARG A 61 1.25 15.93 6.40
CA ARG A 61 1.44 16.81 5.24
C ARG A 61 0.53 16.47 4.06
N LEU A 62 0.28 15.17 3.81
CA LEU A 62 -0.63 14.72 2.76
C LEU A 62 -2.07 15.15 3.04
N ILE A 63 -2.54 15.02 4.28
CA ILE A 63 -3.91 15.44 4.67
C ILE A 63 -4.05 16.96 4.64
N GLU A 64 -3.05 17.70 5.09
CA GLU A 64 -3.04 19.17 5.02
C GLU A 64 -3.13 19.65 3.57
N GLN A 65 -2.28 19.14 2.67
CA GLN A 65 -2.34 19.51 1.25
C GLN A 65 -3.63 19.08 0.58
N TRP A 66 -4.20 17.95 0.98
CA TRP A 66 -5.50 17.52 0.48
C TRP A 66 -6.62 18.48 0.92
N ALA A 67 -6.64 18.88 2.19
CA ALA A 67 -7.66 19.79 2.72
C ALA A 67 -7.62 21.17 2.05
N GLU A 68 -6.44 21.62 1.65
CA GLU A 68 -6.25 22.84 0.88
C GLU A 68 -6.71 22.68 -0.58
N LYS A 69 -6.19 21.66 -1.27
CA LYS A 69 -6.37 21.50 -2.73
C LYS A 69 -7.71 20.90 -3.15
N SER A 70 -8.40 20.20 -2.24
CA SER A 70 -9.72 19.62 -2.53
C SER A 70 -10.84 20.66 -2.71
N LYS A 71 -10.58 21.91 -2.32
CA LYS A 71 -11.50 23.04 -2.50
C LYS A 71 -11.35 23.71 -3.87
N GLU A 72 -10.30 23.38 -4.62
CA GLU A 72 -10.11 23.88 -5.97
C GLU A 72 -11.29 23.46 -6.84
N THR A 73 -11.81 24.36 -7.67
CA THR A 73 -12.94 24.11 -8.58
C THR A 73 -12.51 24.05 -10.05
N ASP A 74 -11.32 24.56 -10.35
CA ASP A 74 -10.73 24.56 -11.68
C ASP A 74 -10.27 23.14 -12.09
N PRO A 75 -10.83 22.57 -13.18
CA PRO A 75 -10.53 21.21 -13.61
C PRO A 75 -9.07 21.02 -14.05
N GLU A 76 -8.42 22.04 -14.62
CA GLU A 76 -7.01 21.91 -15.06
C GLU A 76 -6.08 21.81 -13.86
N LYS A 77 -6.32 22.64 -12.84
CA LYS A 77 -5.57 22.59 -11.58
C LYS A 77 -5.84 21.31 -10.81
N MET A 78 -7.08 20.83 -10.77
CA MET A 78 -7.39 19.52 -10.19
C MET A 78 -6.57 18.40 -10.85
N ARG A 79 -6.50 18.40 -12.19
CA ARG A 79 -5.72 17.41 -12.94
C ARG A 79 -4.22 17.53 -12.64
N PHE A 80 -3.69 18.75 -12.62
CA PHE A 80 -2.30 19.00 -12.23
C PHE A 80 -1.98 18.50 -10.81
N TYR A 81 -2.88 18.71 -9.84
CA TYR A 81 -2.70 18.18 -8.49
C TYR A 81 -2.77 16.65 -8.43
N MET A 82 -3.62 16.02 -9.25
CA MET A 82 -3.65 14.57 -9.39
C MET A 82 -2.33 14.05 -9.98
N ASP A 83 -1.77 14.71 -10.99
CA ASP A 83 -0.50 14.32 -11.60
C ASP A 83 0.69 14.46 -10.64
N LEU A 84 0.71 15.53 -9.84
CA LEU A 84 1.68 15.71 -8.76
C LEU A 84 1.57 14.61 -7.68
N ALA A 85 0.35 14.27 -7.28
CA ALA A 85 0.10 13.20 -6.32
C ALA A 85 0.48 11.83 -6.90
N GLY A 86 0.25 11.59 -8.20
CA GLY A 86 0.71 10.41 -8.92
C GLY A 86 2.23 10.32 -8.95
N SER A 87 2.92 11.42 -9.22
CA SER A 87 4.38 11.51 -9.21
C SER A 87 4.96 11.22 -7.82
N PHE A 88 4.33 11.74 -6.76
CA PHE A 88 4.70 11.41 -5.38
C PHE A 88 4.52 9.93 -5.07
N LEU A 89 3.39 9.35 -5.48
CA LEU A 89 3.12 7.92 -5.31
C LEU A 89 4.17 7.06 -6.02
N GLN A 90 4.57 7.46 -7.22
CA GLN A 90 5.64 6.82 -7.99
C GLN A 90 6.97 6.92 -7.25
N ALA A 91 7.36 8.11 -6.80
CA ALA A 91 8.60 8.33 -6.06
C ALA A 91 8.70 7.48 -4.78
N LEU A 92 7.58 7.24 -4.08
CA LEU A 92 7.56 6.38 -2.90
C LEU A 92 7.88 4.90 -3.18
N HIS A 93 7.59 4.42 -4.38
CA HIS A 93 7.80 3.03 -4.78
C HIS A 93 9.01 2.82 -5.68
N THR A 94 9.56 3.90 -6.21
CA THR A 94 10.76 3.85 -7.04
C THR A 94 11.96 3.59 -6.14
N GLU A 95 12.82 2.66 -6.56
CA GLU A 95 14.10 2.46 -5.87
C GLU A 95 15.00 3.69 -6.02
N ARG A 96 16.00 3.83 -5.14
CA ARG A 96 16.89 5.00 -5.15
C ARG A 96 17.62 5.19 -6.49
N ASN A 97 17.92 4.11 -7.20
CA ASN A 97 18.58 4.10 -8.51
C ASN A 97 17.77 3.23 -9.49
N PRO A 98 16.67 3.75 -10.06
CA PRO A 98 15.89 2.99 -11.03
C PRO A 98 16.64 2.89 -12.36
N LYS A 99 16.57 1.74 -13.03
CA LYS A 99 17.05 1.64 -14.42
C LYS A 99 16.03 2.29 -15.37
N PRO A 100 16.47 2.95 -16.45
CA PRO A 100 15.57 3.47 -17.47
C PRO A 100 14.64 2.37 -18.00
N GLY A 101 13.36 2.69 -18.19
CA GLY A 101 12.36 1.75 -18.74
C GLY A 101 11.78 0.72 -17.74
N MET A 102 12.11 0.81 -16.45
CA MET A 102 11.52 -0.09 -15.44
C MET A 102 10.04 0.22 -15.19
N VAL A 103 9.20 -0.81 -15.25
CA VAL A 103 7.79 -0.73 -14.85
C VAL A 103 7.70 -0.65 -13.33
N ILE A 104 7.06 0.41 -12.83
CA ILE A 104 6.86 0.62 -11.40
C ILE A 104 5.54 -0.05 -11.00
N ASN A 105 5.66 -1.12 -10.21
CA ASN A 105 4.52 -1.87 -9.71
C ASN A 105 4.09 -1.34 -8.32
N PHE A 106 2.89 -0.77 -8.24
CA PHE A 106 2.31 -0.28 -6.99
C PHE A 106 1.74 -1.43 -6.15
N GLN A 107 2.45 -1.85 -5.10
CA GLN A 107 1.98 -2.91 -4.20
C GLN A 107 1.29 -2.35 -2.96
N LEU A 108 -0.05 -2.23 -3.00
CA LEU A 108 -0.85 -1.65 -1.90
C LEU A 108 -1.24 -2.65 -0.79
N SER A 109 -0.96 -3.93 -0.98
CA SER A 109 -1.22 -4.98 0.01
C SER A 109 -0.07 -5.11 1.01
N ARG A 110 -0.38 -4.98 2.31
CA ARG A 110 0.60 -5.08 3.40
C ARG A 110 1.19 -6.49 3.52
N ARG A 111 0.39 -7.54 3.29
CA ARG A 111 0.85 -8.94 3.34
C ARG A 111 1.88 -9.20 2.24
N VAL A 112 1.51 -8.90 0.99
CA VAL A 112 2.42 -9.09 -0.15
C VAL A 112 3.70 -8.26 -0.02
N ALA A 113 3.61 -7.02 0.46
CA ALA A 113 4.80 -6.20 0.70
C ALA A 113 5.68 -6.72 1.84
N HIS A 114 5.10 -7.38 2.84
CA HIS A 114 5.83 -8.04 3.91
C HIS A 114 6.53 -9.30 3.40
N ASP A 115 5.83 -10.13 2.63
CA ASP A 115 6.35 -11.38 2.10
C ASP A 115 7.50 -11.12 1.10
N LYS A 116 7.34 -10.14 0.20
CA LYS A 116 8.44 -9.66 -0.67
C LYS A 116 9.66 -9.17 0.11
N LYS A 117 9.46 -8.45 1.23
CA LYS A 117 10.56 -8.00 2.09
C LYS A 117 11.28 -9.19 2.76
N ILE A 118 10.56 -10.26 3.08
CA ILE A 118 11.16 -11.50 3.59
C ILE A 118 11.97 -12.18 2.48
N GLU A 119 11.40 -12.32 1.27
CA GLU A 119 12.08 -12.89 0.11
C GLU A 119 13.34 -12.10 -0.27
N GLU A 120 13.30 -10.77 -0.28
CA GLU A 120 14.47 -9.93 -0.52
C GLU A 120 15.57 -10.13 0.54
N LYS A 121 15.18 -10.32 1.81
CA LYS A 121 16.15 -10.61 2.87
C LYS A 121 16.79 -11.97 2.64
N ILE A 122 15.98 -12.99 2.32
CA ILE A 122 16.43 -14.36 2.07
C ILE A 122 17.38 -14.42 0.86
N THR A 123 17.01 -13.77 -0.24
CA THR A 123 17.84 -13.69 -1.46
C THR A 123 19.15 -12.95 -1.21
N LYS A 124 19.13 -11.80 -0.51
CA LYS A 124 20.34 -11.06 -0.13
C LYS A 124 21.26 -11.85 0.82
N THR A 125 20.70 -12.64 1.73
CA THR A 125 21.49 -13.52 2.60
C THR A 125 22.07 -14.73 1.87
N ASN A 126 21.36 -15.28 0.87
CA ASN A 126 21.85 -16.38 0.06
C ASN A 126 23.01 -15.96 -0.86
N ILE A 127 22.94 -14.77 -1.48
CA ILE A 127 24.03 -14.26 -2.33
C ILE A 127 25.33 -14.07 -1.54
N LYS A 128 25.26 -13.66 -0.27
CA LYS A 128 26.44 -13.53 0.60
C LYS A 128 27.07 -14.87 1.01
N ARG A 129 26.35 -16.00 0.91
CA ARG A 129 26.87 -17.32 1.30
C ARG A 129 27.55 -18.09 0.16
N VAL A 130 27.42 -17.65 -1.09
CA VAL A 130 28.05 -18.33 -2.23
C VAL A 130 29.55 -17.95 -2.40
N ALA A 131 30.03 -16.91 -1.71
CA ALA A 131 31.43 -16.50 -1.77
C ALA A 131 32.31 -17.15 -0.68
N LYS A 132 32.54 -18.46 -0.78
CA LYS A 132 33.77 -19.15 -0.34
C LYS A 132 33.61 -20.66 -0.56
N ILE A 133 33.83 -21.11 -1.79
CA ILE A 133 34.36 -22.45 -2.03
C ILE A 133 35.86 -22.25 -2.26
N PRO A 134 36.75 -22.63 -1.32
CA PRO A 134 38.17 -22.64 -1.62
C PRO A 134 38.38 -23.72 -2.69
N ARG A 135 38.74 -23.29 -3.92
CA ARG A 135 39.26 -24.21 -4.93
C ARG A 135 40.57 -24.77 -4.38
N GLY A 136 40.61 -26.09 -4.22
CA GLY A 136 41.77 -26.80 -3.69
C GLY A 136 43.04 -26.42 -4.41
N GLY A 137 44.06 -26.04 -3.63
CA GLY A 137 45.44 -26.01 -4.09
C GLY A 137 45.99 -27.43 -4.02
N ASN A 138 46.07 -28.07 -5.18
CA ASN A 138 46.86 -29.27 -5.39
C ASN A 138 48.33 -28.81 -5.47
N ASN A 139 49.18 -29.22 -4.52
CA ASN A 139 50.64 -29.08 -4.64
C ASN A 139 51.25 -30.45 -4.39
N GLY A 140 52.12 -30.84 -5.33
CA GLY A 140 52.78 -32.15 -5.43
C GLY A 140 53.93 -32.36 -4.48
#